data_AF-A0A0C3BYX7-F1
#
_entry.id   AF-A0A0C3BYX7-F1
#
_cell.length_a   1.000
_cell.length_b   1.000
_cell.length_c   1.000
_cell.angle_alpha   90.00
_cell.angle_beta   90.00
_cell.angle_gamma   90.00
#
_symmetry.space_group_name_H-M   'P 1'
#
loop_
_entity.id
_entity.type
_entity.pdbx_description
1 polymer ?
#
loop_
_entity_poly.entity_id
_entity_poly.type
_entity_poly.pdbx_seq_one_letter_code
_entity_poly.pdbx_strand_id
1 'polypeptide(L)'
;MPRENRRLPEPNQGALQKMVREDAMEVGGKIVTPGDVIVVRQEGRRRDEEYWKMTVDSLRRDDENKVTWVVGEWFYTAADAAKEFPMSK
;
A
#
# COMPACT_ATOMS: atom_id res chain seq x y z
N MET A 1 2.29 -56.19 -10.87
CA MET A 1 2.27 -54.83 -11.48
C MET A 1 2.84 -53.85 -10.47
N PRO A 2 3.99 -53.19 -10.67
CA PRO A 2 4.44 -52.13 -9.77
C PRO A 2 3.67 -50.84 -10.06
N ARG A 3 3.23 -50.12 -9.01
CA ARG A 3 2.53 -48.84 -9.11
C ARG A 3 3.56 -47.75 -9.44
N GLU A 4 3.41 -47.08 -10.58
CA GLU A 4 4.19 -45.89 -10.91
C GLU A 4 3.93 -44.79 -9.89
N ASN A 5 4.99 -44.36 -9.20
CA ASN A 5 4.98 -43.12 -8.43
C ASN A 5 4.91 -41.96 -9.43
N ARG A 6 3.70 -41.45 -9.69
CA ARG A 6 3.53 -40.14 -10.34
C ARG A 6 4.16 -39.07 -9.45
N ARG A 7 5.36 -38.61 -9.81
CA ARG A 7 5.90 -37.36 -9.29
C ARG A 7 4.95 -36.25 -9.72
N LEU A 8 4.44 -35.49 -8.74
CA LEU A 8 3.74 -34.24 -9.02
C LEU A 8 4.74 -33.31 -9.73
N PRO A 9 4.33 -32.56 -10.75
CA PRO A 9 5.20 -31.56 -11.35
C PRO A 9 5.62 -30.57 -10.26
N GLU A 10 6.91 -30.26 -10.20
CA GLU A 10 7.40 -29.23 -9.29
C GLU A 10 6.69 -27.90 -9.59
N PRO A 11 6.34 -27.11 -8.56
CA PRO A 11 5.72 -25.81 -8.77
C PRO A 11 6.62 -24.99 -9.68
N ASN A 12 6.11 -24.61 -10.85
CA ASN A 12 6.84 -23.80 -11.82
C ASN A 12 7.22 -22.47 -11.15
N GLN A 13 8.46 -22.36 -10.66
CA GLN A 13 8.93 -21.23 -9.85
C GLN A 13 8.83 -19.89 -10.61
N GLY A 14 8.74 -19.93 -11.95
CA GLY A 14 8.50 -18.75 -12.79
C GLY A 14 7.07 -18.20 -12.74
N ALA A 15 6.07 -18.98 -12.30
CA ALA A 15 4.68 -18.53 -12.19
C ALA A 15 4.42 -17.71 -10.90
N LEU A 16 5.23 -17.91 -9.85
CA LEU A 16 5.11 -17.19 -8.59
C LEU A 16 5.61 -15.74 -8.66
N GLN A 17 6.52 -15.42 -9.59
CA GLN A 17 7.06 -14.06 -9.72
C GLN A 17 6.23 -13.14 -10.62
N LYS A 18 5.23 -13.66 -11.33
CA LYS A 18 4.46 -12.89 -12.33
C LYS A 18 3.00 -12.62 -11.95
N MET A 19 2.64 -12.81 -10.69
CA MET A 19 1.45 -12.17 -10.11
C MET A 19 1.86 -10.82 -9.54
N VAL A 20 2.25 -9.88 -10.40
CA VAL A 20 2.10 -8.47 -10.06
C VAL A 20 0.59 -8.27 -10.05
N ARG A 21 -0.02 -8.40 -8.86
CA ARG A 21 -1.45 -8.10 -8.69
C ARG A 21 -1.64 -6.68 -9.22
N GLU A 22 -2.61 -6.49 -10.12
CA GLU A 22 -2.97 -5.18 -10.65
C GLU A 22 -3.37 -4.19 -9.52
N ASP A 23 -3.54 -4.72 -8.30
CA ASP A 23 -3.87 -4.02 -7.06
C ASP A 23 -2.67 -3.79 -6.12
N ALA A 24 -1.42 -3.83 -6.61
CA ALA A 24 -0.23 -3.60 -5.79
C ALA A 24 0.76 -2.62 -6.42
N MET A 25 1.35 -1.74 -5.60
CA MET A 25 2.36 -0.76 -6.02
C MET A 25 3.62 -0.88 -5.16
N GLU A 26 4.80 -0.84 -5.77
CA GLU A 26 6.06 -0.78 -5.04
C GLU A 26 6.48 0.67 -4.79
N VAL A 27 6.70 1.04 -3.53
CA VAL A 27 7.15 2.36 -3.10
C VAL A 27 8.33 2.19 -2.15
N GLY A 28 9.52 2.63 -2.57
CA GLY A 28 10.73 2.57 -1.73
C GLY A 28 11.08 1.16 -1.23
N GLY A 29 10.86 0.14 -2.07
CA GLY A 29 11.11 -1.27 -1.73
C GLY A 29 10.00 -1.94 -0.89
N LYS A 30 8.87 -1.26 -0.66
CA LYS A 30 7.70 -1.82 0.03
C LYS A 30 6.53 -1.97 -0.93
N ILE A 31 5.79 -3.06 -0.78
CA ILE A 31 4.54 -3.27 -1.51
C ILE A 31 3.41 -2.61 -0.74
N VAL A 32 2.60 -1.82 -1.46
CA VAL A 32 1.42 -1.13 -0.98
C VAL A 32 0.20 -1.70 -1.72
N THR A 33 -0.86 -1.99 -0.97
CA THR A 33 -2.11 -2.58 -1.45
C THR A 33 -3.34 -1.90 -0.84
N PRO A 34 -4.51 -1.94 -1.48
CA PRO A 34 -5.77 -1.52 -0.85
C PRO A 34 -6.00 -2.23 0.49
N GLY A 35 -6.37 -1.46 1.51
CA GLY A 35 -6.50 -1.88 2.91
C GLY A 35 -5.29 -1.53 3.78
N ASP A 36 -4.13 -1.19 3.19
CA ASP A 36 -2.98 -0.75 3.95
C ASP A 36 -3.17 0.64 4.55
N VAL A 37 -2.47 0.89 5.67
CA VAL A 37 -2.29 2.22 6.22
C VAL A 37 -0.87 2.67 5.92
N ILE A 38 -0.73 3.77 5.21
CA ILE A 38 0.57 4.33 4.83
C ILE A 38 0.83 5.68 5.48
N VAL A 39 2.11 6.02 5.54
CA VAL A 39 2.62 7.28 6.08
C VAL A 39 3.16 8.09 4.91
N VAL A 40 2.60 9.27 4.68
CA VAL A 40 2.93 10.16 3.55
C VAL A 40 3.65 11.38 4.09
N ARG A 41 4.82 11.67 3.54
CA ARG A 41 5.59 12.85 3.94
C ARG A 41 4.89 14.13 3.48
N GLN A 42 4.72 15.10 4.37
CA GLN A 42 4.22 16.41 3.97
C GLN A 42 5.35 17.25 3.37
N GLU A 43 5.17 17.75 2.15
CA GLU A 43 6.03 18.81 1.61
C GLU A 43 5.36 20.18 1.84
N GLY A 44 6.04 21.09 2.56
CA GLY A 44 5.77 22.53 2.47
C GLY A 44 5.02 23.23 3.62
N ARG A 45 4.57 22.56 4.71
CA ARG A 45 4.02 23.28 5.89
C ARG A 45 4.42 22.63 7.22
N ARG A 46 5.03 23.47 8.10
CA ARG A 46 5.44 23.26 9.50
C ARG A 46 6.39 22.07 9.78
N ARG A 47 7.49 22.34 10.48
CA ARG A 47 8.55 21.38 10.85
C ARG A 47 8.11 20.27 11.81
N ASP A 48 6.91 20.38 12.37
CA ASP A 48 6.53 19.65 13.58
C ASP A 48 5.55 18.49 13.30
N GLU A 49 5.05 18.39 12.07
CA GLU A 49 4.17 17.30 11.59
C GLU A 49 4.74 16.75 10.28
N GLU A 50 5.75 15.90 10.42
CA GLU A 50 6.57 15.43 9.29
C GLU A 50 5.81 14.47 8.37
N TYR A 51 4.72 13.86 8.85
CA TYR A 51 3.99 12.85 8.10
C TYR A 51 2.47 12.82 8.36
N TRP A 52 1.71 12.65 7.29
CA TRP A 52 0.29 12.31 7.30
C TRP A 52 0.10 10.80 7.26
N LYS A 53 -1.05 10.32 7.75
CA LYS A 53 -1.44 8.92 7.65
C LYS A 53 -2.72 8.81 6.85
N MET A 54 -2.78 7.84 5.96
CA MET A 54 -3.97 7.54 5.18
C MET A 54 -4.20 6.04 5.08
N THR A 55 -5.47 5.65 4.94
CA THR A 55 -5.83 4.33 4.40
C THR A 55 -5.62 4.35 2.90
N VAL A 56 -5.25 3.21 2.32
CA VAL A 56 -5.23 3.02 0.88
C VAL A 56 -6.53 2.35 0.48
N ASP A 57 -7.39 3.04 -0.25
CA ASP A 57 -8.67 2.49 -0.68
C ASP A 57 -8.57 1.89 -2.09
N SER A 58 -7.76 2.52 -2.96
CA SER A 58 -7.51 2.03 -4.31
C SER A 58 -6.20 2.55 -4.89
N LEU A 59 -5.69 1.82 -5.88
CA LEU A 59 -4.58 2.24 -6.73
C LEU A 59 -5.15 2.56 -8.12
N ARG A 60 -4.86 3.75 -8.65
CA ARG A 60 -5.33 4.17 -9.96
C ARG A 60 -4.16 4.35 -10.91
N ARG A 61 -4.15 3.57 -11.98
CA ARG A 61 -3.14 3.66 -13.02
C ARG A 61 -3.60 4.61 -14.12
N ASP A 62 -2.76 5.58 -14.42
CA ASP A 62 -2.86 6.44 -15.59
C ASP A 62 -1.81 5.97 -16.60
N ASP A 63 -2.24 5.20 -17.58
CA ASP A 63 -1.35 4.64 -18.61
C ASP A 63 -0.82 5.69 -19.59
N GLU A 64 -1.56 6.79 -19.78
CA GLU A 64 -1.15 7.89 -20.66
C GLU A 64 0.07 8.59 -20.07
N ASN A 65 0.01 8.91 -18.78
CA ASN A 65 1.09 9.59 -18.07
C ASN A 65 2.10 8.63 -17.40
N LYS A 66 1.84 7.30 -17.45
CA LYS A 66 2.60 6.25 -16.76
C LYS A 66 2.74 6.51 -15.26
N VAL A 67 1.70 7.07 -14.64
CA VAL A 67 1.66 7.37 -13.20
C VAL A 67 0.70 6.40 -12.52
N THR A 68 1.05 5.98 -11.30
CA THR A 68 0.12 5.27 -10.41
C THR A 68 -0.18 6.16 -9.21
N TRP A 69 -1.46 6.45 -9.02
CA TRP A 69 -1.96 7.24 -7.91
C TRP A 69 -2.41 6.32 -6.78
N VAL A 70 -2.03 6.68 -5.55
CA VAL A 70 -2.60 6.10 -4.33
C VAL A 70 -3.78 6.97 -3.93
N VAL A 71 -4.95 6.36 -3.76
CA VAL A 71 -6.18 7.05 -3.36
C VAL A 71 -6.66 6.46 -2.05
N GLY A 72 -7.01 7.33 -1.09
CA GLY A 72 -7.73 6.94 0.10
C GLY A 72 -7.94 8.09 1.08
N GLU A 73 -8.32 7.76 2.31
CA GLU A 73 -8.78 8.73 3.30
C GLU A 73 -7.69 9.09 4.31
N TRP A 74 -7.50 10.38 4.54
CA TRP A 74 -6.67 10.89 5.63
C TRP A 74 -7.37 10.70 6.95
N PHE A 75 -6.62 10.33 7.99
CA PHE A 75 -7.14 10.29 9.34
C PHE A 75 -6.16 10.91 10.33
N TYR A 76 -6.71 11.53 11.36
CA TYR A 76 -5.95 12.03 12.49
C TYR A 76 -5.63 10.87 13.43
N THR A 77 -4.39 10.80 13.93
CA THR A 77 -4.18 10.02 15.15
C THR A 77 -4.87 10.70 16.32
N ALA A 78 -5.10 9.99 17.43
CA ALA A 78 -5.64 10.60 18.64
C ALA A 78 -4.80 11.80 19.11
N ALA A 79 -3.48 11.76 18.92
CA ALA A 79 -2.59 12.86 19.25
C ALA A 79 -2.78 14.07 18.32
N ASP A 80 -2.98 13.83 17.02
CA ASP A 80 -3.23 14.91 16.04
C ASP A 80 -4.62 15.53 16.26
N ALA A 81 -5.63 14.69 16.51
CA ALA A 81 -6.98 15.14 16.81
C ALA A 81 -7.03 16.01 18.08
N ALA A 82 -6.26 15.66 19.12
CA ALA A 82 -6.19 16.44 20.35
C ALA A 82 -5.54 17.83 20.17
N LYS A 83 -4.62 17.97 19.21
CA LYS A 83 -3.99 19.26 18.87
C LYS A 83 -4.94 20.14 18.04
N GLU A 84 -5.59 19.54 17.05
CA GLU A 84 -6.44 20.27 16.09
C GLU A 84 -7.82 20.61 16.67
N PHE A 85 -8.36 19.72 17.52
CA PHE A 85 -9.66 19.88 18.17
C PHE A 85 -9.52 19.83 19.70
N PRO A 86 -8.90 20.86 20.32
CA PRO A 86 -8.81 20.91 21.77
C PRO A 86 -10.22 20.99 22.34
N MET A 87 -10.62 19.99 23.13
CA MET A 87 -11.94 20.00 23.77
C MET A 87 -12.07 21.27 24.60
N SER A 88 -13.03 22.12 24.23
CA SER A 88 -13.35 23.31 25.02
C SER A 88 -13.85 22.85 26.39
N LYS A 89 -13.28 23.46 27.44
CA LYS A 89 -13.64 23.20 28.84
C LYS A 89 -15.06 23.66 29.16
#